data_AF-A0A7J4EP25-F1
#
_entry.id   AF-A0A7J4EP25-F1
#
_cell.length_a   1.000
_cell.length_b   1.000
_cell.length_c   1.000
_cell.angle_alpha   90.00
_cell.angle_beta   90.00
_cell.angle_gamma   90.00
#
_symmetry.space_group_name_H-M   'P 1'
#
loop_
_entity.id
_entity.type
_entity.pdbx_description
1 polymer ?
#
loop_
_entity_poly.entity_id
_entity_poly.type
_entity_poly.pdbx_seq_one_letter_code
_entity_poly.pdbx_strand_id
1 'polypeptide(L)'
;MIRAILQISGKVQMVGFRSFLIKLANSLDIKGFAENLPDGKVKVVSEGSEENIEKFINNIKVQKPSYAQIEDIKVEYRDYMGEFSSFERIGEDVPRKDADMLEVMKSFDSKAEKLVVILSEVN
;
A
#
# COMPACT_ATOMS: atom_id res chain seq x y z
N MET A 1 6.16 12.93 19.92
CA MET A 1 5.51 11.96 19.01
C MET A 1 4.95 12.73 17.83
N ILE A 2 4.84 12.07 16.68
CA ILE A 2 4.35 12.70 15.44
C ILE A 2 3.39 11.74 14.72
N ARG A 3 2.63 12.30 13.77
CA ARG A 3 1.87 11.55 12.77
C ARG A 3 2.54 11.71 11.40
N ALA A 4 2.61 10.63 10.63
CA ALA A 4 2.99 10.67 9.22
C ALA A 4 1.89 10.05 8.36
N ILE A 5 1.57 10.71 7.25
CA ILE A 5 0.66 10.20 6.23
C ILE A 5 1.51 9.91 5.00
N LEU A 6 1.57 8.64 4.59
CA LEU A 6 2.31 8.20 3.43
C LEU A 6 1.35 7.85 2.29
N GLN A 7 1.71 8.25 1.08
CA GLN A 7 1.16 7.69 -0.15
C GLN A 7 2.27 6.99 -0.92
N ILE A 8 2.12 5.66 -1.07
CA ILE A 8 3.13 4.80 -1.68
C ILE A 8 2.60 4.31 -3.03
N SER A 9 3.35 4.55 -4.10
CA SER A 9 3.01 4.12 -5.46
C SER A 9 3.96 3.03 -6.00
N GLY A 10 3.52 2.36 -7.06
CA GLY A 10 4.23 1.29 -7.75
C GLY A 10 3.48 -0.05 -7.68
N LYS A 11 4.20 -1.15 -7.85
CA LYS A 11 3.67 -2.50 -7.69
C LYS A 11 3.62 -2.87 -6.20
N VAL A 12 2.64 -2.32 -5.49
CA VAL A 12 2.50 -2.42 -4.02
C VAL A 12 1.20 -3.07 -3.54
N GLN A 13 0.28 -3.41 -4.44
CA GLN A 13 -0.94 -4.18 -4.11
C GLN A 13 -0.82 -5.64 -4.55
N MET A 14 -1.61 -6.52 -3.92
CA MET A 14 -1.63 -7.98 -4.18
C MET A 14 -0.27 -8.70 -4.03
N VAL A 15 0.72 -8.05 -3.40
CA VAL A 15 2.08 -8.57 -3.16
C VAL A 15 2.38 -8.77 -1.66
N GLY A 16 1.35 -8.81 -0.83
CA GLY A 16 1.49 -8.93 0.63
C GLY A 16 2.04 -7.68 1.33
N PHE A 17 2.03 -6.52 0.65
CA PHE A 17 2.64 -5.30 1.16
C PHE A 17 2.02 -4.78 2.46
N ARG A 18 0.68 -4.77 2.58
CA ARG A 18 0.00 -4.36 3.82
C ARG A 18 0.39 -5.26 5.00
N SER A 19 0.49 -6.57 4.80
CA SER A 19 0.95 -7.50 5.84
C SER A 19 2.40 -7.24 6.26
N PHE A 20 3.26 -6.85 5.32
CA PHE A 20 4.61 -6.39 5.61
C PHE A 20 4.60 -5.11 6.46
N LEU A 21 3.80 -4.10 6.08
CA LEU A 21 3.69 -2.83 6.80
C LEU A 21 3.25 -3.03 8.25
N ILE A 22 2.25 -3.88 8.50
CA ILE A 22 1.75 -4.17 9.85
C ILE A 22 2.86 -4.79 10.71
N LYS A 23 3.57 -5.80 10.20
CA LYS A 23 4.69 -6.43 10.93
C LYS A 23 5.79 -5.43 11.26
N LEU A 24 6.15 -4.60 10.28
CA LEU A 24 7.18 -3.59 10.45
C LEU A 24 6.76 -2.53 11.47
N ALA A 25 5.51 -2.04 11.40
CA ALA A 25 4.99 -1.04 12.33
C ALA A 25 4.97 -1.58 13.77
N ASN A 26 4.49 -2.81 13.96
CA ASN A 26 4.49 -3.46 15.27
C ASN A 26 5.90 -3.63 15.85
N SER A 27 6.90 -3.92 15.02
CA SER A 27 8.30 -4.05 15.48
C SER A 27 8.93 -2.72 15.92
N LEU A 28 8.32 -1.58 15.55
CA LEU A 28 8.79 -0.23 15.86
C LEU A 28 7.84 0.53 16.80
N ASP A 29 6.88 -0.16 17.42
CA ASP A 29 5.84 0.45 18.27
C ASP A 29 5.09 1.61 17.58
N ILE A 30 4.79 1.44 16.29
CA ILE A 30 4.02 2.39 15.49
C ILE A 30 2.57 1.94 15.43
N LYS A 31 1.65 2.88 15.61
CA LYS A 31 0.20 2.66 15.55
C LYS A 31 -0.40 3.37 14.35
N GLY A 32 -1.57 2.96 13.88
CA GLY A 32 -2.17 3.54 12.69
C GLY A 32 -2.80 2.51 11.77
N PHE A 33 -2.74 2.73 10.47
CA PHE A 33 -3.27 1.78 9.50
C PHE A 33 -2.62 1.84 8.13
N ALA A 34 -2.81 0.77 7.36
CA ALA A 34 -2.54 0.72 5.93
C ALA A 34 -3.80 0.35 5.11
N GLU A 35 -4.05 1.10 4.04
CA GLU A 35 -5.22 0.99 3.17
C GLU A 35 -4.80 0.92 1.70
N ASN A 36 -5.36 -0.03 0.94
CA ASN A 36 -5.21 -0.04 -0.52
C ASN A 36 -6.19 0.97 -1.10
N LEU A 37 -5.69 1.89 -1.93
CA LEU A 37 -6.53 2.85 -2.63
C LEU A 37 -6.97 2.30 -4.00
N PRO A 38 -8.13 2.73 -4.54
CA PRO A 38 -8.63 2.28 -5.83
C PRO A 38 -7.69 2.60 -7.01
N ASP A 39 -6.85 3.62 -6.88
CA ASP A 39 -5.87 4.03 -7.89
C ASP A 39 -4.59 3.18 -7.90
N GLY A 40 -4.54 2.10 -7.12
CA GLY A 40 -3.40 1.18 -7.05
C GLY A 40 -2.35 1.57 -6.00
N LYS A 41 -2.47 2.73 -5.33
CA LYS A 41 -1.55 3.15 -4.26
C LYS A 41 -1.87 2.49 -2.93
N VAL A 42 -0.95 2.61 -1.98
CA VAL A 42 -1.21 2.31 -0.57
C VAL A 42 -1.10 3.59 0.24
N LYS A 43 -2.16 3.89 1.00
CA LYS A 43 -2.15 4.94 2.01
C LYS A 43 -1.75 4.34 3.34
N VAL A 44 -0.85 5.01 4.04
CA VAL A 44 -0.46 4.66 5.41
C VAL A 44 -0.67 5.87 6.30
N VAL A 45 -1.35 5.71 7.41
CA VAL A 45 -1.34 6.67 8.51
C VAL A 45 -0.59 6.02 9.65
N SER A 46 0.44 6.67 10.16
CA SER A 46 1.29 6.14 11.22
C SER A 46 1.52 7.18 12.31
N GLU A 47 1.51 6.74 13.56
CA GLU A 47 1.80 7.54 14.74
C GLU A 47 2.85 6.85 15.61
N GLY A 48 3.81 7.63 16.12
CA GLY A 48 4.91 7.10 16.92
C GLY A 48 5.90 8.18 17.35
N SER A 49 7.06 7.76 17.89
CA SER A 49 8.20 8.67 18.03
C SER A 49 8.71 9.08 16.65
N GLU A 50 9.29 10.28 16.54
CA GLU A 50 9.87 10.77 15.29
C GLU A 50 10.94 9.81 14.76
N GLU A 51 11.84 9.36 15.64
CA GLU A 51 12.86 8.36 15.33
C GLU A 51 12.27 7.06 14.75
N ASN A 52 11.20 6.53 15.34
CA ASN A 52 10.59 5.29 14.85
C ASN A 52 9.87 5.50 13.52
N ILE A 53 9.21 6.64 13.33
CA ILE A 53 8.56 6.99 12.06
C ILE A 53 9.58 7.10 10.93
N GLU A 54 10.72 7.75 11.16
CA GLU A 54 11.81 7.82 10.17
C GLU A 54 12.39 6.43 9.85
N LYS A 55 12.65 5.61 10.89
CA LYS A 55 13.08 4.22 10.71
C LYS A 55 12.07 3.40 9.92
N PHE A 56 10.78 3.59 10.17
CA PHE A 56 9.70 2.91 9.46
C PHE A 56 9.70 3.26 7.98
N ILE A 57 9.75 4.56 7.64
CA ILE A 57 9.81 5.04 6.25
C ILE A 57 11.04 4.46 5.52
N ASN A 58 12.20 4.45 6.17
CA ASN A 58 13.42 3.89 5.58
C ASN A 58 13.32 2.38 5.39
N ASN A 59 12.82 1.65 6.39
CA ASN A 59 12.67 0.20 6.31
C ASN A 59 11.62 -0.23 5.28
N ILE A 60 10.59 0.57 5.02
CA ILE A 60 9.65 0.33 3.91
C ILE A 60 10.41 0.24 2.59
N LYS A 61 11.38 1.14 2.34
CA LYS A 61 12.14 1.17 1.08
C LYS A 61 13.08 -0.04 0.96
N VAL A 62 13.77 -0.38 2.05
CA VAL A 62 14.86 -1.37 2.05
C VAL A 62 14.35 -2.81 2.21
N GLN A 63 13.36 -3.03 3.05
CA GLN A 63 12.93 -4.37 3.48
C GLN A 63 11.64 -4.85 2.80
N LYS A 64 11.09 -4.07 1.85
CA LYS A 64 9.88 -4.45 1.11
C LYS A 64 9.97 -5.87 0.55
N PRO A 65 8.83 -6.59 0.42
CA PRO A 65 8.80 -7.90 -0.24
C PRO A 65 9.47 -7.87 -1.63
N SER A 66 10.10 -8.98 -2.02
CA SER A 66 10.81 -9.09 -3.31
C SER A 66 9.93 -8.80 -4.52
N TYR A 67 8.64 -9.17 -4.45
CA TYR A 67 7.65 -8.92 -5.50
C TYR A 67 7.09 -7.49 -5.49
N ALA A 68 7.36 -6.70 -4.46
CA ALA A 68 6.93 -5.31 -4.36
C ALA A 68 7.95 -4.37 -5.02
N GLN A 69 7.46 -3.43 -5.82
CA GLN A 69 8.27 -2.37 -6.43
C GLN A 69 7.69 -1.03 -6.01
N ILE A 70 8.47 -0.24 -5.28
CA ILE A 70 8.08 1.11 -4.86
C ILE A 70 8.65 2.07 -5.88
N GLU A 71 7.78 2.89 -6.46
CA GLU A 71 8.17 3.97 -7.39
C GLU A 71 8.37 5.29 -6.65
N ASP A 72 7.43 5.64 -5.78
CA ASP A 72 7.48 6.87 -4.98
C ASP A 72 6.86 6.66 -3.59
N ILE A 73 7.33 7.45 -2.63
CA ILE A 73 6.74 7.58 -1.30
C ILE A 73 6.62 9.07 -0.99
N LYS A 74 5.40 9.58 -1.04
CA LYS A 74 5.09 10.93 -0.54
C LYS A 74 4.81 10.85 0.95
N VAL A 75 5.43 11.73 1.72
CA VAL A 75 5.29 11.78 3.18
C VAL A 75 4.81 13.16 3.58
N GLU A 76 3.78 13.19 4.42
CA GLU A 76 3.24 14.39 5.02
C GLU A 76 3.25 14.22 6.55
N TYR A 77 3.99 15.08 7.25
CA TYR A 77 4.05 15.08 8.70
C TYR A 77 2.95 15.95 9.30
N ARG A 78 2.38 15.49 10.40
CA ARG A 78 1.29 16.14 11.15
C ARG A 78 1.50 15.98 12.65
N ASP A 79 0.77 16.77 13.41
CA ASP A 79 0.72 16.64 14.87
C ASP A 79 0.17 15.26 15.26
N TYR A 80 0.75 14.70 16.32
CA TYR A 80 0.27 13.46 16.91
C TYR A 80 -1.13 13.66 17.50
N MET A 81 -2.08 12.77 17.16
CA MET A 81 -3.46 12.83 17.67
C MET A 81 -3.78 11.69 18.65
N GLY A 82 -3.02 10.59 18.64
CA GLY A 82 -3.21 9.47 19.56
C GLY A 82 -4.50 8.70 19.35
N GLU A 83 -4.93 8.59 18.08
CA GLU A 83 -6.21 7.99 17.70
C GLU A 83 -6.17 6.46 17.63
N PHE A 84 -4.98 5.87 17.65
CA PHE A 84 -4.78 4.46 17.38
C PHE A 84 -4.21 3.72 18.59
N SER A 85 -4.76 2.54 18.89
CA SER A 85 -4.22 1.61 19.90
C SER A 85 -3.30 0.55 19.30
N SER A 86 -3.45 0.26 18.01
CA SER A 86 -2.71 -0.77 17.25
C SER A 86 -2.44 -0.29 15.82
N PHE A 87 -1.69 -1.08 15.05
CA PHE A 87 -1.54 -0.87 13.62
C PHE A 87 -2.40 -1.86 12.83
N GLU A 88 -3.41 -1.34 12.13
CA GLU A 88 -4.44 -2.15 11.51
C GLU A 88 -4.39 -2.15 9.98
N ARG A 89 -5.04 -3.15 9.41
CA ARG A 89 -5.34 -3.18 7.98
C ARG A 89 -6.74 -2.65 7.73
N ILE A 90 -6.88 -1.65 6.84
CA ILE A 90 -8.19 -1.16 6.42
C ILE A 90 -8.48 -1.60 4.98
N GLY A 91 -9.70 -2.08 4.72
CA GLY A 91 -10.18 -2.50 3.41
C GLY A 91 -9.91 -3.97 3.05
N GLU A 92 -10.65 -4.47 2.07
CA GLU A 92 -10.56 -5.85 1.56
C GLU A 92 -9.34 -5.99 0.60
N ASP A 93 -8.71 -7.17 0.54
CA ASP A 93 -7.59 -7.48 -0.38
C ASP A 93 -8.10 -8.20 -1.62
N VAL A 94 -9.19 -8.95 -1.43
CA VAL A 94 -9.86 -9.76 -2.42
C VAL A 94 -11.29 -9.23 -2.46
N PRO A 95 -11.73 -8.69 -3.59
CA PRO A 95 -13.12 -8.33 -3.82
C PRO A 95 -14.04 -9.53 -3.48
N ARG A 96 -15.23 -9.29 -2.92
CA ARG A 96 -16.12 -10.39 -2.47
C ARG A 96 -16.44 -11.35 -3.61
N LYS A 97 -16.61 -12.63 -3.26
CA LYS A 97 -16.54 -13.79 -4.17
C LYS A 97 -17.33 -13.71 -5.49
N ASP A 98 -18.38 -12.89 -5.59
CA ASP A 98 -19.38 -13.06 -6.65
C ASP A 98 -19.44 -11.89 -7.68
N ALA A 99 -19.64 -10.64 -7.26
CA ALA A 99 -19.74 -9.51 -8.21
C ALA A 99 -18.36 -8.96 -8.65
N ASP A 100 -17.42 -9.16 -7.74
CA ASP A 100 -16.23 -8.36 -7.56
C ASP A 100 -15.02 -9.08 -8.20
N MET A 101 -15.04 -10.42 -8.17
CA MET A 101 -14.15 -11.28 -8.96
C MET A 101 -14.41 -11.15 -10.47
N LEU A 102 -15.67 -11.00 -10.89
CA LEU A 102 -16.02 -10.81 -12.29
C LEU A 102 -15.48 -9.47 -12.82
N GLU A 103 -15.52 -8.42 -12.00
CA GLU A 103 -14.93 -7.12 -12.33
C GLU A 103 -13.40 -7.20 -12.43
N VAL A 104 -12.75 -7.90 -11.50
CA VAL A 104 -11.30 -8.18 -11.57
C VAL A 104 -10.95 -8.93 -12.86
N MET A 105 -11.69 -10.00 -13.21
CA MET A 105 -11.46 -10.76 -14.44
C MET A 105 -11.65 -9.90 -15.69
N LYS A 106 -12.73 -9.10 -15.74
CA LYS A 106 -12.97 -8.13 -16.82
C LYS A 106 -11.83 -7.11 -16.94
N SER A 107 -11.23 -6.69 -15.83
CA SER A 107 -10.10 -5.76 -15.86
C SER A 107 -8.84 -6.39 -16.47
N PHE A 108 -8.62 -7.69 -16.26
CA PHE A 108 -7.52 -8.44 -16.88
C PHE A 108 -7.77 -8.64 -18.37
N ASP A 109 -8.98 -9.04 -18.76
CA ASP A 109 -9.36 -9.20 -20.16
C ASP A 109 -9.23 -7.88 -20.92
N SER A 110 -9.72 -6.77 -20.36
CA SER A 110 -9.60 -5.44 -20.99
C SER A 110 -8.14 -4.99 -21.14
N LYS A 111 -7.27 -5.31 -20.17
CA LYS A 111 -5.82 -5.08 -20.30
C LYS A 111 -5.19 -5.96 -21.38
N ALA A 112 -5.59 -7.22 -21.48
CA ALA A 112 -5.10 -8.14 -22.50
C ALA A 112 -5.54 -7.70 -23.90
N GLU A 113 -6.80 -7.31 -24.08
CA GLU A 113 -7.33 -6.75 -25.33
C GLU A 113 -6.58 -5.49 -25.75
N LYS A 114 -6.38 -4.54 -24.83
CA LYS A 114 -5.57 -3.34 -25.12
C LYS A 114 -4.15 -3.69 -25.54
N LEU A 115 -3.54 -4.68 -24.90
CA LEU A 115 -2.19 -5.13 -25.25
C LEU A 115 -2.16 -5.73 -26.67
N VAL A 116 -3.16 -6.52 -27.04
CA VAL A 116 -3.29 -7.10 -28.39
C VAL A 116 -3.46 -6.01 -29.45
N VAL A 117 -4.31 -5.00 -29.18
CA VAL A 117 -4.51 -3.85 -30.09
C VAL A 117 -3.20 -3.09 -30.28
N ILE A 118 -2.50 -2.75 -29.19
CA ILE A 118 -1.21 -2.06 -29.27
C ILE A 118 -0.23 -2.87 -30.13
N LEU A 119 -0.10 -4.18 -29.89
CA LEU A 119 0.81 -5.03 -30.66
C LEU A 119 0.44 -5.14 -32.14
N SER A 120 -0.83 -5.03 -32.49
CA SER A 120 -1.28 -5.02 -33.89
C SER A 120 -0.98 -3.72 -34.64
N GLU A 121 -0.74 -2.61 -33.93
CA GLU A 121 -0.43 -1.29 -34.51
C GLU A 121 1.09 -1.06 -34.69
N VAL A 122 1.96 -1.92 -34.14
CA VAL A 122 3.43 -1.82 -34.27
C VAL A 122 3.97 -2.64 -35.47
N ASN A 123 3.10 -3.13 -36.35
CA ASN A 123 3.46 -3.88 -37.56
C ASN A 123 2.96 -3.14 -38.81
#